data_AF-A0A379FM85-F1
#
_entry.id   AF-A0A379FM85-F1
#
_cell.length_a   1.000
_cell.length_b   1.000
_cell.length_c   1.000
_cell.angle_alpha   90.00
_cell.angle_beta   90.00
_cell.angle_gamma   90.00
#
_symmetry.space_group_name_H-M   'P 1'
#
loop_
_entity.id
_entity.type
_entity.pdbx_description
1 polymer ?
#
loop_
_entity_poly.entity_id
_entity_poly.type
_entity_poly.pdbx_seq_one_letter_code
_entity_poly.pdbx_strand_id
1 'polypeptide(L)'
;MKGWLSAVPVTMLLVSSTVWADSLQAQRERYQAIKVAWDANKMDEVERLLPTLHDYPLYPYLAYRELTQDLDIVSPRQVQEFINTYPTLPVAKNLKTRFVNELARRQEWKSLLEFSPEAPKPAEAQCNFYFANWAVGNKQVAWQGAEKAWLNGRSMPSACDKLFNEWEKAGYLTPEMTLERINLAIKEGNTSIASYLAKRLPPSYKTIGDALVKLQNDPASVVTFANTMTPTDFTRQATIAAFSRYARQSPDAARTVLNSISSAQKMNMAEKQLLKDSIAWQYMGDVPLNRLNGVMRPFKKAIHLH
;
A
#
# COMPACT_ATOMS: atom_id res chain seq x y z
N MET A 1 -41.83 -86.72 39.30
CA MET A 1 -42.25 -85.51 40.06
C MET A 1 -41.55 -84.31 39.43
N LYS A 2 -42.33 -83.32 38.96
CA LYS A 2 -41.85 -82.13 38.24
C LYS A 2 -41.29 -81.10 39.23
N GLY A 3 -40.07 -80.61 39.00
CA GLY A 3 -39.50 -79.45 39.69
C GLY A 3 -39.53 -78.23 38.78
N TRP A 4 -40.14 -77.14 39.27
CA TRP A 4 -40.42 -75.90 38.55
C TRP A 4 -39.26 -74.91 38.81
N LEU A 5 -38.62 -74.40 37.76
CA LEU A 5 -37.61 -73.33 37.84
C LEU A 5 -38.31 -71.97 37.71
N SER A 6 -38.21 -71.13 38.74
CA SER A 6 -38.67 -69.74 38.74
C SER A 6 -37.56 -68.82 38.20
N ALA A 7 -37.82 -68.11 37.10
CA ALA A 7 -36.95 -67.08 36.57
C ALA A 7 -37.44 -65.70 37.05
N VAL A 8 -36.55 -64.95 37.71
CA VAL A 8 -36.78 -63.55 38.10
C VAL A 8 -36.21 -62.64 36.99
N PRO A 9 -36.98 -61.72 36.41
CA PRO A 9 -36.46 -60.83 35.38
C PRO A 9 -35.72 -59.65 36.03
N VAL A 10 -34.47 -59.45 35.62
CA VAL A 10 -33.68 -58.25 35.94
C VAL A 10 -33.99 -57.20 34.87
N THR A 11 -34.71 -56.15 35.25
CA THR A 11 -35.04 -55.00 34.39
C THR A 11 -33.84 -54.06 34.32
N MET A 12 -33.23 -53.95 33.13
CA MET A 12 -32.14 -53.02 32.83
C MET A 12 -32.74 -51.63 32.52
N LEU A 13 -32.59 -50.67 33.43
CA LEU A 13 -32.99 -49.27 33.24
C LEU A 13 -31.99 -48.57 32.31
N LEU A 14 -32.39 -48.36 31.05
CA LEU A 14 -31.68 -47.48 30.11
C LEU A 14 -31.95 -46.01 30.51
N VAL A 15 -30.97 -45.36 31.11
CA VAL A 15 -31.00 -43.91 31.35
C VAL A 15 -30.61 -43.21 30.05
N SER A 16 -31.60 -42.74 29.30
CA SER A 16 -31.39 -41.87 28.14
C SER A 16 -31.08 -40.46 28.63
N SER A 17 -29.80 -40.08 28.69
CA SER A 17 -29.40 -38.69 28.86
C SER A 17 -29.72 -37.92 27.58
N THR A 18 -30.75 -37.07 27.62
CA THR A 18 -31.01 -36.09 26.56
C THR A 18 -29.93 -35.03 26.62
N VAL A 19 -28.93 -35.13 25.73
CA VAL A 19 -28.03 -34.02 25.44
C VAL A 19 -28.88 -32.98 24.73
N TRP A 20 -29.29 -31.92 25.43
CA TRP A 20 -29.95 -30.78 24.82
C TRP A 20 -28.93 -30.09 23.92
N ALA A 21 -29.07 -30.29 22.61
CA ALA A 21 -28.34 -29.49 21.65
C ALA A 21 -28.69 -28.02 21.91
N ASP A 22 -27.68 -27.24 22.30
CA ASP A 22 -27.83 -25.80 22.52
C ASP A 22 -28.39 -25.18 21.23
N SER A 23 -29.55 -24.55 21.34
CA SER A 23 -30.29 -24.13 20.16
C SER A 23 -29.54 -23.01 19.45
N LEU A 24 -29.57 -23.01 18.12
CA LEU A 24 -28.97 -21.93 17.31
C LEU A 24 -29.50 -20.54 17.72
N GLN A 25 -30.75 -20.47 18.20
CA GLN A 25 -31.36 -19.25 18.72
C GLN A 25 -30.68 -18.78 20.02
N ALA A 26 -30.44 -19.69 20.97
CA ALA A 26 -29.72 -19.37 22.21
C ALA A 26 -28.27 -18.92 21.92
N GLN A 27 -27.58 -19.57 20.98
CA GLN A 27 -26.25 -19.15 20.52
C GLN A 27 -26.27 -17.75 19.90
N ARG A 28 -27.30 -17.45 19.09
CA ARG A 28 -27.47 -16.11 18.48
C ARG A 28 -27.67 -15.03 19.54
N GLU A 29 -28.45 -15.30 20.58
CA GLU A 29 -28.66 -14.37 21.69
C GLU A 29 -27.36 -14.12 22.47
N ARG A 30 -26.61 -15.18 22.81
CA ARG A 30 -25.29 -15.04 23.45
C ARG A 30 -24.28 -14.32 22.56
N TYR A 31 -24.33 -14.53 21.26
CA TYR A 31 -23.49 -13.81 20.29
C TYR A 31 -23.80 -12.31 20.24
N GLN A 32 -25.06 -11.89 20.38
CA GLN A 32 -25.37 -10.46 20.50
C GLN A 32 -24.96 -9.90 21.87
N ALA A 33 -25.18 -10.66 22.94
CA ALA A 33 -24.80 -10.26 24.29
C ALA A 33 -23.28 -10.03 24.41
N ILE A 34 -22.46 -10.95 23.87
CA ILE A 34 -21.00 -10.81 23.93
C ILE A 34 -20.52 -9.59 23.14
N LYS A 35 -21.12 -9.30 21.98
CA LYS A 35 -20.78 -8.08 21.21
C LYS A 35 -21.06 -6.81 22.02
N VAL A 36 -22.22 -6.73 22.65
CA VAL A 36 -22.60 -5.58 23.51
C VAL A 36 -21.66 -5.46 24.71
N ALA A 37 -21.33 -6.58 25.36
CA ALA A 37 -20.37 -6.60 26.47
C ALA A 37 -19.00 -6.08 26.03
N TRP A 38 -18.53 -6.53 24.87
CA TRP A 38 -17.24 -6.16 24.32
C TRP A 38 -17.18 -4.69 23.90
N ASP A 39 -18.23 -4.16 23.29
CA ASP A 39 -18.33 -2.73 22.92
C ASP A 39 -18.40 -1.83 24.17
N ALA A 40 -18.92 -2.36 25.29
CA ALA A 40 -18.97 -1.69 26.59
C ALA A 40 -17.73 -1.96 27.48
N ASN A 41 -16.69 -2.63 26.96
CA ASN A 41 -15.48 -3.02 27.70
C ASN A 41 -15.75 -3.82 28.99
N LYS A 42 -16.83 -4.62 29.03
CA LYS A 42 -17.18 -5.51 30.14
C LYS A 42 -16.49 -6.87 29.98
N MET A 43 -15.18 -6.91 30.21
CA MET A 43 -14.37 -8.08 29.86
C MET A 43 -14.71 -9.34 30.66
N ASP A 44 -15.14 -9.23 31.92
CA ASP A 44 -15.61 -10.38 32.71
C ASP A 44 -16.79 -11.11 32.03
N GLU A 45 -17.69 -10.35 31.40
CA GLU A 45 -18.83 -10.92 30.68
C GLU A 45 -18.41 -11.49 29.32
N VAL A 46 -17.40 -10.90 28.68
CA VAL A 46 -16.80 -11.45 27.45
C VAL A 46 -16.16 -12.81 27.74
N GLU A 47 -15.32 -12.90 28.78
CA GLU A 47 -14.65 -14.12 29.19
C GLU A 47 -15.64 -15.22 29.58
N ARG A 48 -16.75 -14.86 30.23
CA ARG A 48 -17.83 -15.80 30.56
C ARG A 48 -18.59 -16.31 29.34
N LEU A 49 -18.85 -15.45 28.35
CA LEU A 49 -19.67 -15.80 27.18
C LEU A 49 -18.88 -16.48 26.06
N LEU A 50 -17.60 -16.13 25.88
CA LEU A 50 -16.79 -16.57 24.73
C LEU A 50 -16.70 -18.11 24.60
N PRO A 51 -16.43 -18.88 25.67
CA PRO A 51 -16.35 -20.35 25.57
C PRO A 51 -17.67 -21.00 25.18
N THR A 52 -18.80 -20.33 25.44
CA THR A 52 -20.14 -20.86 25.12
C THR A 52 -20.51 -20.76 23.63
N LEU A 53 -19.62 -20.19 22.81
CA LEU A 53 -19.87 -19.89 21.41
C LEU A 53 -18.94 -20.65 20.45
N HIS A 54 -18.07 -21.56 20.92
CA HIS A 54 -17.11 -22.28 20.06
C HIS A 54 -17.74 -22.95 18.84
N ASP A 55 -18.93 -23.54 18.99
CA ASP A 55 -19.65 -24.23 17.91
C ASP A 55 -20.53 -23.29 17.06
N TYR A 56 -20.61 -22.01 17.40
CA TYR A 56 -21.44 -21.04 16.68
C TYR A 56 -20.75 -20.63 15.37
N PRO A 57 -21.44 -20.60 14.21
CA PRO A 57 -20.82 -20.30 12.92
C PRO A 57 -20.05 -18.97 12.82
N LEU A 58 -20.39 -17.97 13.63
CA LEU A 58 -19.69 -16.67 13.65
C LEU A 58 -18.61 -16.55 14.73
N TYR A 59 -18.34 -17.62 15.49
CA TYR A 59 -17.22 -17.66 16.44
C TYR A 59 -15.88 -17.18 15.87
N PRO A 60 -15.49 -17.49 14.61
CA PRO A 60 -14.22 -17.03 14.06
C PRO A 60 -14.06 -15.49 14.06
N TYR A 61 -15.17 -14.74 14.03
CA TYR A 61 -15.14 -13.28 14.13
C TYR A 61 -14.84 -12.80 15.55
N LEU A 62 -15.29 -13.53 16.58
CA LEU A 62 -14.96 -13.24 17.98
C LEU A 62 -13.50 -13.57 18.27
N ALA A 63 -13.03 -14.74 17.83
CA ALA A 63 -11.63 -15.13 17.93
C ALA A 63 -10.69 -14.15 17.20
N TYR A 64 -11.10 -13.63 16.03
CA TYR A 64 -10.35 -12.57 15.35
C TYR A 64 -10.29 -11.28 16.17
N ARG A 65 -11.43 -10.88 16.78
CA ARG A 65 -11.50 -9.68 17.61
C ARG A 65 -10.58 -9.80 18.82
N GLU A 66 -10.62 -10.91 19.54
CA GLU A 66 -9.73 -11.23 20.67
C GLU A 66 -8.26 -11.12 20.25
N LEU A 67 -7.85 -11.89 19.24
CA LEU A 67 -6.47 -11.93 18.75
C LEU A 67 -5.96 -10.53 18.36
N THR A 68 -6.82 -9.71 17.76
CA THR A 68 -6.42 -8.40 17.22
C THR A 68 -6.50 -7.24 18.20
N GLN A 69 -7.14 -7.42 19.35
CA GLN A 69 -7.07 -6.47 20.45
C GLN A 69 -5.73 -6.53 21.15
N ASP A 70 -5.21 -7.73 21.35
CA ASP A 70 -3.92 -7.98 22.01
C ASP A 70 -2.79 -8.18 20.99
N LEU A 71 -2.97 -7.63 19.77
CA LEU A 71 -2.06 -7.89 18.66
C LEU A 71 -0.64 -7.42 18.98
N ASP A 72 -0.40 -6.61 20.00
CA ASP A 72 0.89 -6.12 20.48
C ASP A 72 1.62 -7.04 21.47
N ILE A 73 0.94 -8.06 22.00
CA ILE A 73 1.53 -9.06 22.90
C ILE A 73 1.40 -10.50 22.39
N VAL A 74 0.52 -10.78 21.43
CA VAL A 74 0.41 -12.14 20.86
C VAL A 74 1.68 -12.56 20.12
N SER A 75 1.97 -13.86 20.17
CA SER A 75 3.13 -14.48 19.52
C SER A 75 2.87 -14.76 18.03
N PRO A 76 3.94 -14.85 17.21
CA PRO A 76 3.82 -15.28 15.80
C PRO A 76 3.14 -16.64 15.63
N ARG A 77 3.35 -17.56 16.57
CA ARG A 77 2.72 -18.88 16.56
C ARG A 77 1.20 -18.77 16.67
N GLN A 78 0.67 -17.99 17.62
CA GLN A 78 -0.77 -17.82 17.79
C GLN A 78 -1.42 -17.20 16.55
N VAL A 79 -0.78 -16.21 15.92
CA VAL A 79 -1.28 -15.60 14.69
C VAL A 79 -1.26 -16.59 13.52
N GLN A 80 -0.20 -17.39 13.41
CA GLN A 80 -0.08 -18.40 12.36
C GLN A 80 -1.12 -19.53 12.54
N GLU A 81 -1.34 -19.97 13.78
CA GLU A 81 -2.39 -20.93 14.13
C GLU A 81 -3.76 -20.39 13.72
N PHE A 82 -4.09 -19.14 14.08
CA PHE A 82 -5.35 -18.50 13.68
C PHE A 82 -5.54 -18.46 12.15
N ILE A 83 -4.51 -18.05 11.40
CA ILE A 83 -4.56 -17.98 9.93
C ILE A 83 -4.80 -19.38 9.33
N ASN A 84 -4.17 -20.41 9.88
CA ASN A 84 -4.31 -21.79 9.42
C ASN A 84 -5.69 -22.37 9.75
N THR A 85 -6.25 -22.03 10.91
CA THR A 85 -7.58 -22.46 11.34
C THR A 85 -8.69 -21.79 10.52
N TYR A 86 -8.52 -20.52 10.14
CA TYR A 86 -9.56 -19.74 9.44
C TYR A 86 -9.10 -19.14 8.10
N PRO A 87 -8.69 -19.98 7.11
CA PRO A 87 -8.06 -19.51 5.89
C PRO A 87 -8.99 -18.71 4.96
N THR A 88 -10.30 -18.92 5.08
CA THR A 88 -11.33 -18.26 4.25
C THR A 88 -12.03 -17.10 4.95
N LEU A 89 -11.67 -16.77 6.19
CA LEU A 89 -12.29 -15.71 6.97
C LEU A 89 -12.00 -14.33 6.36
N PRO A 90 -12.99 -13.61 5.82
CA PRO A 90 -12.73 -12.39 5.05
C PRO A 90 -11.98 -11.30 5.83
N VAL A 91 -12.31 -11.13 7.11
CA VAL A 91 -11.66 -10.12 7.98
C VAL A 91 -10.20 -10.44 8.28
N ALA A 92 -9.79 -11.70 8.18
CA ALA A 92 -8.42 -12.15 8.43
C ALA A 92 -7.51 -12.07 7.19
N LYS A 93 -8.04 -11.70 6.02
CA LYS A 93 -7.30 -11.65 4.75
C LYS A 93 -5.99 -10.85 4.83
N ASN A 94 -5.98 -9.77 5.62
CA ASN A 94 -4.82 -8.90 5.80
C ASN A 94 -4.11 -9.09 7.15
N LEU A 95 -4.50 -10.09 7.95
CA LEU A 95 -3.94 -10.31 9.28
C LEU A 95 -2.44 -10.58 9.22
N LYS A 96 -1.98 -11.39 8.26
CA LYS A 96 -0.55 -11.66 8.05
C LYS A 96 0.25 -10.37 7.87
N THR A 97 -0.19 -9.48 6.97
CA THR A 97 0.53 -8.23 6.69
C THR A 97 0.43 -7.23 7.83
N ARG A 98 -0.72 -7.19 8.52
CA ARG A 98 -0.90 -6.37 9.73
C ARG A 98 0.05 -6.82 10.84
N PHE A 99 0.21 -8.13 11.01
CA PHE A 99 1.11 -8.67 12.03
C PHE A 99 2.59 -8.48 11.67
N VAL A 100 2.97 -8.50 10.38
CA VAL A 100 4.33 -8.09 9.96
C VAL A 100 4.63 -6.65 10.39
N ASN A 101 3.68 -5.72 10.19
CA ASN A 101 3.85 -4.34 10.62
C ASN A 101 3.93 -4.23 12.15
N GLU A 102 3.17 -5.05 12.86
CA GLU A 102 3.21 -5.09 14.31
C GLU A 102 4.56 -5.61 14.84
N LEU A 103 5.09 -6.71 14.29
CA LEU A 103 6.45 -7.18 14.62
C LEU A 103 7.51 -6.11 14.31
N ALA A 104 7.33 -5.33 13.25
CA ALA A 104 8.21 -4.22 12.93
C ALA A 104 8.09 -3.07 13.94
N ARG A 105 6.89 -2.77 14.42
CA ARG A 105 6.64 -1.79 15.50
C ARG A 105 7.34 -2.22 16.79
N ARG A 106 7.29 -3.51 17.12
CA ARG A 106 7.99 -4.11 18.27
C ARG A 106 9.50 -4.29 18.07
N GLN A 107 10.01 -4.02 16.87
CA GLN A 107 11.42 -4.23 16.49
C GLN A 107 11.87 -5.69 16.58
N GLU A 108 10.95 -6.64 16.46
CA GLU A 108 11.23 -8.07 16.48
C GLU A 108 11.66 -8.56 15.08
N TRP A 109 12.82 -8.08 14.61
CA TRP A 109 13.25 -8.29 13.22
C TRP A 109 13.44 -9.75 12.83
N LYS A 110 13.99 -10.57 13.73
CA LYS A 110 14.16 -12.02 13.50
C LYS A 110 12.80 -12.72 13.41
N SER A 111 11.92 -12.48 14.40
CA SER A 111 10.55 -13.01 14.41
C SER A 111 9.77 -12.60 13.15
N LEU A 112 9.96 -11.37 12.67
CA LEU A 112 9.32 -10.87 11.45
C LEU A 112 9.71 -11.71 10.23
N LEU A 113 10.99 -11.98 10.05
CA LEU A 113 11.51 -12.75 8.92
C LEU A 113 11.16 -14.25 9.01
N GLU A 114 11.07 -14.80 10.23
CA GLU A 114 10.59 -16.16 10.45
C GLU A 114 9.08 -16.28 10.15
N PHE A 115 8.28 -15.30 10.57
CA PHE A 115 6.83 -15.26 10.34
C PHE A 115 6.47 -14.98 8.87
N SER A 116 7.26 -14.14 8.19
CA SER A 116 7.08 -13.81 6.77
C SER A 116 8.39 -14.05 6.02
N PRO A 117 8.69 -15.30 5.62
CA PRO A 117 9.93 -15.62 4.90
C PRO A 117 9.99 -15.00 3.50
N GLU A 118 8.84 -14.66 2.93
CA GLU A 118 8.72 -13.96 1.66
C GLU A 118 8.30 -12.49 1.88
N ALA A 119 8.74 -11.63 0.96
CA ALA A 119 8.39 -10.21 0.98
C ALA A 119 6.87 -10.00 0.81
N PRO A 120 6.21 -9.31 1.76
CA PRO A 120 4.80 -8.96 1.63
C PRO A 120 4.52 -8.06 0.42
N LYS A 121 3.27 -8.06 -0.05
CA LYS A 121 2.83 -7.21 -1.17
C LYS A 121 2.59 -5.74 -0.78
N PRO A 122 1.90 -5.40 0.34
CA PRO A 122 1.65 -4.01 0.70
C PRO A 122 2.97 -3.27 0.99
N ALA A 123 3.10 -2.05 0.47
CA ALA A 123 4.35 -1.28 0.53
C ALA A 123 4.89 -1.10 1.95
N GLU A 124 4.01 -0.88 2.94
CA GLU A 124 4.41 -0.73 4.34
C GLU A 124 5.08 -2.00 4.88
N ALA A 125 4.39 -3.14 4.77
CA ALA A 125 4.91 -4.44 5.22
C ALA A 125 6.13 -4.88 4.43
N GLN A 126 6.19 -4.53 3.14
CA GLN A 126 7.35 -4.79 2.29
C GLN A 126 8.58 -4.00 2.75
N CYS A 127 8.43 -2.71 3.04
CA CYS A 127 9.52 -1.88 3.58
C CYS A 127 9.98 -2.38 4.95
N ASN A 128 9.05 -2.77 5.83
CA ASN A 128 9.36 -3.39 7.12
C ASN A 128 10.15 -4.70 6.95
N PHE A 129 9.77 -5.54 5.98
CA PHE A 129 10.50 -6.79 5.67
C PHE A 129 11.94 -6.53 5.20
N TYR A 130 12.16 -5.55 4.31
CA TYR A 130 13.51 -5.23 3.86
C TYR A 130 14.34 -4.53 4.94
N PHE A 131 13.71 -3.70 5.77
CA PHE A 131 14.37 -3.13 6.94
C PHE A 131 14.77 -4.21 7.95
N ALA A 132 13.91 -5.21 8.19
CA ALA A 132 14.24 -6.35 9.03
C ALA A 132 15.45 -7.13 8.48
N ASN A 133 15.52 -7.36 7.17
CA ASN A 133 16.69 -7.96 6.52
C ASN A 133 17.96 -7.15 6.78
N TRP A 134 17.91 -5.82 6.64
CA TRP A 134 19.05 -4.96 6.98
C TRP A 134 19.46 -5.11 8.45
N ALA A 135 18.49 -5.06 9.35
CA ALA A 135 18.70 -5.09 10.79
C ALA A 135 19.33 -6.41 11.28
N VAL A 136 19.07 -7.53 10.62
CA VAL A 136 19.69 -8.84 10.94
C VAL A 136 20.96 -9.13 10.14
N GLY A 137 21.42 -8.21 9.29
CA GLY A 137 22.68 -8.32 8.55
C GLY A 137 22.56 -8.78 7.09
N ASN A 138 21.36 -9.10 6.60
CA ASN A 138 21.07 -9.49 5.21
C ASN A 138 21.04 -8.25 4.27
N LYS A 139 22.12 -7.49 4.23
CA LYS A 139 22.20 -6.19 3.54
C LYS A 139 21.88 -6.27 2.05
N GLN A 140 22.34 -7.31 1.35
CA GLN A 140 22.07 -7.47 -0.08
C GLN A 140 20.57 -7.51 -0.40
N VAL A 141 19.81 -8.31 0.36
CA VAL A 141 18.34 -8.42 0.22
C VAL A 141 17.68 -7.09 0.54
N ALA A 142 18.13 -6.41 1.61
CA ALA A 142 17.59 -5.12 1.99
C ALA A 142 17.78 -4.05 0.92
N TRP A 143 18.97 -3.97 0.31
CA TRP A 143 19.29 -2.96 -0.70
C TRP A 143 18.59 -3.19 -2.03
N GLN A 144 18.46 -4.45 -2.48
CA GLN A 144 17.62 -4.78 -3.63
C GLN A 144 16.16 -4.36 -3.39
N GLY A 145 15.67 -4.57 -2.17
CA GLY A 145 14.33 -4.13 -1.76
C GLY A 145 14.19 -2.61 -1.70
N ALA A 146 15.18 -1.92 -1.14
CA ALA A 146 15.21 -0.46 -1.04
C ALA A 146 15.18 0.19 -2.43
N GLU A 147 16.01 -0.28 -3.35
CA GLU A 147 16.03 0.21 -4.74
C GLU A 147 14.66 0.03 -5.42
N LYS A 148 14.09 -1.17 -5.34
CA LYS A 148 12.77 -1.46 -5.90
C LYS A 148 11.66 -0.59 -5.28
N ALA A 149 11.72 -0.36 -3.98
CA ALA A 149 10.77 0.49 -3.26
C ALA A 149 10.99 1.99 -3.54
N TRP A 150 12.21 2.40 -3.91
CA TRP A 150 12.56 3.79 -4.20
C TRP A 150 12.17 4.22 -5.61
N LEU A 151 12.41 3.38 -6.62
CA LEU A 151 12.24 3.70 -8.04
C LEU A 151 10.77 3.70 -8.49
N ASN A 152 9.97 4.65 -7.98
CA ASN A 152 8.61 4.96 -8.41
C ASN A 152 8.26 6.44 -8.19
N GLY A 153 7.19 6.93 -8.82
CA GLY A 153 6.73 8.32 -8.70
C GLY A 153 5.75 8.61 -7.56
N ARG A 154 5.54 7.65 -6.65
CA ARG A 154 4.49 7.71 -5.64
C ARG A 154 5.02 8.08 -4.28
N SER A 155 4.12 8.60 -3.45
CA SER A 155 4.36 8.74 -2.01
C SER A 155 4.43 7.34 -1.39
N MET A 156 5.50 7.08 -0.66
CA MET A 156 5.69 5.80 0.05
C MET A 156 5.21 5.92 1.50
N PRO A 157 4.76 4.83 2.14
CA PRO A 157 4.47 4.82 3.56
C PRO A 157 5.69 5.25 4.38
N SER A 158 5.47 5.93 5.51
CA SER A 158 6.54 6.36 6.42
C SER A 158 7.38 5.20 6.97
N ALA A 159 6.84 3.98 6.98
CA ALA A 159 7.60 2.76 7.31
C ALA A 159 8.82 2.54 6.40
N CYS A 160 8.80 3.08 5.17
CA CYS A 160 9.92 3.01 4.23
C CYS A 160 11.06 3.97 4.56
N ASP A 161 10.83 5.01 5.37
CA ASP A 161 11.83 6.04 5.63
C ASP A 161 13.07 5.47 6.32
N LYS A 162 12.88 4.55 7.28
CA LYS A 162 14.01 3.87 7.96
C LYS A 162 14.88 3.10 6.98
N LEU A 163 14.27 2.35 6.05
CA LEU A 163 14.99 1.61 5.03
C LEU A 163 15.77 2.53 4.09
N PHE A 164 15.12 3.59 3.61
CA PHE A 164 15.77 4.56 2.71
C PHE A 164 16.89 5.32 3.40
N ASN A 165 16.72 5.71 4.67
CA ASN A 165 17.76 6.39 5.43
C ASN A 165 19.01 5.52 5.63
N GLU A 166 18.85 4.24 5.94
CA GLU A 166 20.00 3.33 6.07
C GLU A 166 20.66 3.03 4.72
N TRP A 167 19.87 2.96 3.65
CA TRP A 167 20.37 2.80 2.30
C TRP A 167 21.15 4.02 1.80
N GLU A 168 20.71 5.22 2.18
CA GLU A 168 21.39 6.50 1.94
C GLU A 168 22.69 6.61 2.74
N LYS A 169 22.68 6.29 4.03
CA LYS A 169 23.89 6.24 4.86
C LYS A 169 24.93 5.25 4.32
N ALA A 170 24.47 4.16 3.71
CA ALA A 170 25.34 3.17 3.08
C ALA A 170 25.88 3.63 1.70
N GLY A 171 25.51 4.81 1.22
CA GLY A 171 26.01 5.42 -0.02
C GLY A 171 25.36 4.90 -1.30
N TYR A 172 24.33 4.06 -1.20
CA TYR A 172 23.66 3.50 -2.37
C TYR A 172 22.58 4.43 -2.92
N LEU A 173 21.92 5.24 -2.08
CA LEU A 173 20.99 6.26 -2.57
C LEU A 173 21.78 7.47 -3.10
N THR A 174 22.16 7.42 -4.37
CA THR A 174 22.94 8.51 -4.99
C THR A 174 22.05 9.70 -5.42
N PRO A 175 22.63 10.88 -5.69
CA PRO A 175 21.90 12.00 -6.26
C PRO A 175 21.21 11.65 -7.59
N GLU A 176 21.82 10.80 -8.41
CA GLU A 176 21.24 10.30 -9.67
C GLU A 176 19.97 9.48 -9.41
N MET A 177 19.96 8.62 -8.38
CA MET A 177 18.75 7.88 -8.00
C MET A 177 17.65 8.79 -7.48
N THR A 178 18.02 9.91 -6.84
CA THR A 178 17.07 10.94 -6.42
C THR A 178 16.47 11.65 -7.64
N LEU A 179 17.30 12.01 -8.62
CA LEU A 179 16.85 12.59 -9.89
C LEU A 179 15.95 11.64 -10.68
N GLU A 180 16.27 10.35 -10.73
CA GLU A 180 15.42 9.36 -11.39
C GLU A 180 14.05 9.25 -10.71
N ARG A 181 14.02 9.26 -9.37
CA ARG A 181 12.75 9.28 -8.63
C ARG A 181 11.96 10.56 -8.84
N ILE A 182 12.64 11.71 -8.94
CA ILE A 182 12.00 12.99 -9.34
C ILE A 182 11.38 12.85 -10.73
N ASN A 183 12.08 12.25 -11.68
CA ASN A 183 11.58 12.04 -13.04
C ASN A 183 10.32 11.15 -13.05
N LEU A 184 10.32 10.05 -12.29
CA LEU A 184 9.16 9.18 -12.13
C LEU A 184 7.98 9.93 -11.49
N ALA A 185 8.23 10.75 -10.46
CA ALA A 185 7.20 11.56 -9.82
C ALA A 185 6.60 12.59 -10.79
N ILE A 186 7.43 13.23 -11.61
CA ILE A 186 6.98 14.16 -12.66
C ILE A 186 6.11 13.43 -13.69
N LYS A 187 6.52 12.24 -14.15
CA LYS A 187 5.74 11.42 -15.09
C LYS A 187 4.40 10.99 -14.52
N GLU A 188 4.34 10.70 -13.22
CA GLU A 188 3.09 10.37 -12.52
C GLU A 188 2.26 11.60 -12.11
N GLY A 189 2.70 12.82 -12.44
CA GLY A 189 2.01 14.05 -12.08
C GLY A 189 2.11 14.43 -10.59
N ASN A 190 2.95 13.74 -9.82
CA ASN A 190 3.13 13.95 -8.39
C ASN A 190 4.11 15.10 -8.11
N THR A 191 3.63 16.33 -8.29
CA THR A 191 4.40 17.57 -8.10
C THR A 191 4.92 17.74 -6.67
N SER A 192 4.18 17.25 -5.67
CA SER A 192 4.56 17.31 -4.26
C SER A 192 5.81 16.48 -3.99
N ILE A 193 5.84 15.21 -4.43
CA ILE A 193 7.01 14.35 -4.26
C ILE A 193 8.20 14.86 -5.08
N ALA A 194 7.98 15.28 -6.33
CA ALA A 194 9.05 15.86 -7.15
C ALA A 194 9.69 17.09 -6.47
N SER A 195 8.86 17.98 -5.89
CA SER A 195 9.36 19.17 -5.16
C SER A 195 10.07 18.80 -3.87
N TYR A 196 9.55 17.84 -3.11
CA TYR A 196 10.16 17.37 -1.87
C TYR A 196 11.55 16.77 -2.14
N LEU A 197 11.66 15.89 -3.13
CA LEU A 197 12.93 15.26 -3.50
C LEU A 197 13.91 16.27 -4.10
N ALA A 198 13.45 17.23 -4.89
CA ALA A 198 14.31 18.29 -5.43
C ALA A 198 14.98 19.13 -4.32
N LYS A 199 14.30 19.37 -3.19
CA LYS A 199 14.87 20.05 -2.02
C LYS A 199 15.90 19.20 -1.26
N ARG A 200 15.88 17.87 -1.44
CA ARG A 200 16.83 16.94 -0.81
C ARG A 200 18.12 16.75 -1.60
N LEU A 201 18.17 17.22 -2.85
CA LEU A 201 19.37 17.12 -3.66
C LEU A 201 20.54 17.86 -3.00
N PRO A 202 21.79 17.36 -3.12
CA PRO A 202 22.93 17.99 -2.47
C PRO A 202 23.26 19.36 -3.10
N PRO A 203 24.09 20.19 -2.44
CA PRO A 203 24.39 21.55 -2.88
C PRO A 203 24.88 21.66 -4.33
N SER A 204 25.57 20.65 -4.86
CA SER A 204 26.02 20.59 -6.26
C SER A 204 24.87 20.62 -7.28
N TYR A 205 23.65 20.25 -6.89
CA TYR A 205 22.44 20.26 -7.73
C TYR A 205 21.49 21.41 -7.38
N LYS A 206 21.89 22.35 -6.52
CA LYS A 206 21.02 23.43 -6.04
C LYS A 206 20.31 24.17 -7.17
N THR A 207 21.02 24.49 -8.25
CA THR A 207 20.47 25.20 -9.42
C THR A 207 19.28 24.46 -10.04
N ILE A 208 19.44 23.16 -10.33
CA ILE A 208 18.35 22.36 -10.91
C ILE A 208 17.26 22.05 -9.87
N GLY A 209 17.63 21.83 -8.61
CA GLY A 209 16.69 21.60 -7.51
C GLY A 209 15.71 22.78 -7.33
N ASP A 210 16.24 24.00 -7.22
CA ASP A 210 15.43 25.22 -7.08
C ASP A 210 14.54 25.44 -8.32
N ALA A 211 15.09 25.22 -9.52
CA ALA A 211 14.35 25.34 -10.77
C ALA A 211 13.20 24.31 -10.86
N LEU A 212 13.43 23.08 -10.42
CA LEU A 212 12.41 22.03 -10.37
C LEU A 212 11.32 22.35 -9.36
N VAL A 213 11.68 22.79 -8.15
CA VAL A 213 10.70 23.21 -7.13
C VAL A 213 9.80 24.31 -7.69
N LYS A 214 10.38 25.33 -8.33
CA LYS A 214 9.62 26.40 -8.99
C LYS A 214 8.71 25.84 -10.08
N LEU A 215 9.24 24.98 -10.96
CA LEU A 215 8.51 24.38 -12.08
C LEU A 215 7.32 23.52 -11.64
N GLN A 216 7.47 22.78 -10.53
CA GLN A 216 6.42 21.93 -9.99
C GLN A 216 5.31 22.74 -9.30
N ASN A 217 5.66 23.84 -8.64
CA ASN A 217 4.70 24.72 -7.97
C ASN A 217 3.97 25.68 -8.92
N ASP A 218 4.68 26.14 -9.96
CA ASP A 218 4.16 27.09 -10.95
C ASP A 218 4.52 26.61 -12.37
N PRO A 219 3.59 25.98 -13.11
CA PRO A 219 3.87 25.52 -14.46
C PRO A 219 4.05 26.67 -15.46
N ALA A 220 3.62 27.91 -15.19
CA ALA A 220 3.91 29.05 -16.06
C ALA A 220 5.41 29.39 -16.11
N SER A 221 6.17 28.98 -15.08
CA SER A 221 7.62 29.10 -15.05
C SER A 221 8.36 28.20 -16.06
N VAL A 222 7.65 27.33 -16.80
CA VAL A 222 8.22 26.41 -17.81
C VAL A 222 9.04 27.14 -18.88
N VAL A 223 8.66 28.37 -19.25
CA VAL A 223 9.43 29.18 -20.20
C VAL A 223 10.80 29.53 -19.62
N THR A 224 10.84 29.96 -18.35
CA THR A 224 12.11 30.28 -17.67
C THR A 224 12.96 29.02 -17.51
N PHE A 225 12.34 27.91 -17.08
CA PHE A 225 13.03 26.64 -16.91
C PHE A 225 13.69 26.17 -18.23
N ALA A 226 12.93 26.16 -19.32
CA ALA A 226 13.41 25.71 -20.63
C ALA A 226 14.54 26.57 -21.20
N ASN A 227 14.59 27.87 -20.89
CA ASN A 227 15.63 28.78 -21.37
C ASN A 227 16.89 28.80 -20.49
N THR A 228 16.77 28.43 -19.22
CA THR A 228 17.89 28.50 -18.25
C THR A 228 18.56 27.16 -18.02
N MET A 229 17.83 26.05 -18.15
CA MET A 229 18.37 24.72 -17.90
C MET A 229 19.05 24.14 -19.13
N THR A 230 20.22 23.54 -18.93
CA THR A 230 20.94 22.83 -19.99
C THR A 230 20.07 21.69 -20.55
N PRO A 231 19.90 21.59 -21.88
CA PRO A 231 19.07 20.54 -22.47
C PRO A 231 19.61 19.14 -22.21
N THR A 232 18.85 18.34 -21.45
CA THR A 232 19.07 16.90 -21.23
C THR A 232 17.74 16.16 -21.38
N ASP A 233 17.76 14.83 -21.41
CA ASP A 233 16.51 14.05 -21.42
C ASP A 233 15.64 14.34 -20.20
N PHE A 234 16.28 14.53 -19.03
CA PHE A 234 15.59 14.90 -17.79
C PHE A 234 14.92 16.27 -17.89
N THR A 235 15.63 17.32 -18.34
CA THR A 235 15.04 18.66 -18.43
C THR A 235 13.97 18.74 -19.51
N ARG A 236 14.11 17.99 -20.61
CA ARG A 236 13.06 17.86 -21.63
C ARG A 236 11.80 17.20 -21.06
N GLN A 237 11.94 16.09 -20.32
CA GLN A 237 10.80 15.41 -19.69
C GLN A 237 10.11 16.31 -18.65
N ALA A 238 10.87 17.00 -17.81
CA ALA A 238 10.35 17.98 -16.86
C ALA A 238 9.61 19.13 -17.57
N THR A 239 10.16 19.62 -18.67
CA THR A 239 9.57 20.68 -19.49
C THR A 239 8.25 20.23 -20.12
N ILE A 240 8.20 19.04 -20.72
CA ILE A 240 6.99 18.49 -21.35
C ILE A 240 5.87 18.33 -20.32
N ALA A 241 6.17 17.76 -19.15
CA ALA A 241 5.19 17.59 -18.09
C ALA A 241 4.66 18.93 -17.56
N ALA A 242 5.54 19.90 -17.31
CA ALA A 242 5.14 21.23 -16.85
C ALA A 242 4.37 22.00 -17.91
N PHE A 243 4.78 21.91 -19.18
CA PHE A 243 4.09 22.52 -20.31
C PHE A 243 2.68 21.99 -20.48
N SER A 244 2.46 20.69 -20.27
CA SER A 244 1.12 20.09 -20.30
C SER A 244 0.20 20.72 -19.24
N ARG A 245 0.71 20.95 -18.02
CA ARG A 245 -0.03 21.67 -16.97
C ARG A 245 -0.27 23.13 -17.33
N TYR A 246 0.73 23.80 -17.90
CA TYR A 246 0.61 25.20 -18.33
C TYR A 246 -0.43 25.37 -19.43
N ALA A 247 -0.45 24.46 -20.41
CA ALA A 247 -1.45 24.46 -21.48
C ALA A 247 -2.87 24.33 -20.94
N ARG A 248 -3.11 23.49 -19.91
CA ARG A 248 -4.41 23.39 -19.22
C ARG A 248 -4.84 24.70 -18.56
N GLN A 249 -3.89 25.47 -18.04
CA GLN A 249 -4.18 26.75 -17.37
C GLN A 249 -4.35 27.90 -18.37
N SER A 250 -3.59 27.90 -19.46
CA SER A 250 -3.53 29.02 -20.41
C SER A 250 -3.13 28.54 -21.82
N PRO A 251 -4.05 27.93 -22.58
CA PRO A 251 -3.73 27.27 -23.85
C PRO A 251 -3.22 28.24 -24.92
N ASP A 252 -3.79 29.46 -25.00
CA ASP A 252 -3.32 30.48 -25.94
C ASP A 252 -1.89 30.93 -25.62
N ALA A 253 -1.59 31.15 -24.33
CA ALA A 253 -0.25 31.53 -23.88
C ALA A 253 0.76 30.38 -24.04
N ALA A 254 0.33 29.13 -23.88
CA ALA A 254 1.17 27.97 -24.20
C ALA A 254 1.49 27.88 -25.70
N ARG A 255 0.53 28.19 -26.57
CA ARG A 255 0.73 28.21 -28.03
C ARG A 255 1.80 29.22 -28.46
N THR A 256 1.83 30.41 -27.86
CA THR A 256 2.80 31.45 -28.24
C THR A 256 4.24 31.07 -27.90
N VAL A 257 4.45 30.33 -26.80
CA VAL A 257 5.80 30.00 -26.31
C VAL A 257 6.33 28.64 -26.80
N LEU A 258 5.51 27.81 -27.44
CA LEU A 258 5.87 26.43 -27.84
C LEU A 258 7.17 26.37 -28.66
N ASN A 259 7.31 27.20 -29.68
CA ASN A 259 8.49 27.18 -30.55
C ASN A 259 9.75 27.65 -29.82
N SER A 260 9.63 28.63 -28.91
CA SER A 260 10.73 29.09 -28.07
C SER A 260 11.21 27.97 -27.15
N ILE A 261 10.29 27.33 -26.41
CA ILE A 261 10.60 26.22 -25.50
C ILE A 261 11.25 25.05 -26.24
N SER A 262 10.63 24.61 -27.35
CA SER A 262 11.13 23.49 -28.14
C SER A 262 12.54 23.75 -28.69
N SER A 263 12.84 24.99 -29.09
CA SER A 263 14.16 25.38 -29.59
C SER A 263 15.18 25.46 -28.45
N ALA A 264 14.82 26.08 -27.32
CA ALA A 264 15.68 26.23 -26.16
C ALA A 264 16.13 24.87 -25.59
N GLN A 265 15.23 23.88 -25.57
CA GLN A 265 15.51 22.52 -25.11
C GLN A 265 16.00 21.56 -26.20
N LYS A 266 16.27 22.06 -27.42
CA LYS A 266 16.72 21.26 -28.58
C LYS A 266 15.86 20.01 -28.78
N MET A 267 14.54 20.16 -28.65
CA MET A 267 13.60 19.05 -28.72
C MET A 267 13.53 18.46 -30.13
N ASN A 268 13.43 17.14 -30.21
CA ASN A 268 13.18 16.45 -31.47
C ASN A 268 11.70 16.58 -31.92
N MET A 269 11.38 16.03 -33.10
CA MET A 269 10.03 16.13 -33.66
C MET A 269 8.96 15.47 -32.79
N ALA A 270 9.27 14.34 -32.14
CA ALA A 270 8.34 13.64 -31.27
C ALA A 270 8.06 14.44 -29.98
N GLU A 271 9.10 14.98 -29.35
CA GLU A 271 8.97 15.83 -28.15
C GLU A 271 8.21 17.11 -28.46
N LYS A 272 8.50 17.76 -29.59
CA LYS A 272 7.74 18.93 -30.05
C LYS A 272 6.27 18.58 -30.32
N GLN A 273 6.00 17.38 -30.83
CA GLN A 273 4.62 16.91 -31.04
C GLN A 273 3.86 16.76 -29.72
N LEU A 274 4.49 16.25 -28.66
CA LEU A 274 3.87 16.18 -27.32
C LEU A 274 3.43 17.55 -26.79
N LEU A 275 4.21 18.62 -27.06
CA LEU A 275 3.80 19.98 -26.72
C LEU A 275 2.57 20.43 -27.54
N LYS A 276 2.56 20.16 -28.84
CA LYS A 276 1.42 20.49 -29.72
C LYS A 276 0.16 19.75 -29.29
N ASP A 277 0.28 18.46 -28.97
CA ASP A 277 -0.83 17.63 -28.51
C ASP A 277 -1.39 18.18 -27.20
N SER A 278 -0.53 18.61 -26.27
CA SER A 278 -0.95 19.21 -25.00
C SER A 278 -1.82 20.46 -25.19
N ILE A 279 -1.53 21.28 -26.21
CA ILE A 279 -2.34 22.43 -26.60
C ILE A 279 -3.62 22.00 -27.30
N ALA A 280 -3.51 21.12 -28.31
CA ALA A 280 -4.64 20.69 -29.13
C ALA A 280 -5.77 20.11 -28.26
N TRP A 281 -5.41 19.33 -27.24
CA TRP A 281 -6.35 18.78 -26.28
C TRP A 281 -7.16 19.82 -25.51
N GLN A 282 -6.69 21.06 -25.36
CA GLN A 282 -7.45 22.11 -24.67
C GLN A 282 -8.52 22.76 -25.56
N TYR A 283 -8.41 22.61 -26.88
CA TYR A 283 -9.40 23.09 -27.85
C TYR A 283 -10.33 21.98 -28.35
N MET A 284 -9.93 20.72 -28.15
CA MET A 284 -10.82 19.58 -28.28
C MET A 284 -11.69 19.53 -27.02
N GLY A 285 -12.93 20.04 -27.10
CA GLY A 285 -13.93 19.84 -26.04
C GLY A 285 -14.14 18.35 -25.70
N ASP A 286 -15.00 18.00 -24.74
CA ASP A 286 -15.22 16.61 -24.32
C ASP A 286 -15.53 15.67 -25.50
N VAL A 287 -14.50 15.06 -26.09
CA VAL A 287 -14.62 14.06 -27.15
C VAL A 287 -14.93 12.75 -26.45
N PRO A 288 -16.14 12.18 -26.66
CA PRO A 288 -16.49 10.90 -26.09
C PRO A 288 -15.47 9.82 -26.50
N LEU A 289 -15.03 8.99 -25.53
CA LEU A 289 -13.97 7.98 -25.68
C LEU A 289 -14.16 7.02 -26.87
N ASN A 290 -15.40 6.83 -27.29
CA ASN A 290 -15.83 6.03 -28.44
C ASN A 290 -15.53 6.66 -29.81
N ARG A 291 -15.10 7.93 -29.88
CA ARG A 291 -14.66 8.58 -31.14
C ARG A 291 -13.14 8.66 -31.30
N LEU A 292 -12.36 8.16 -30.35
CA LEU A 292 -10.90 8.16 -30.43
C LEU A 292 -10.40 6.89 -31.16
N ASN A 293 -9.91 7.08 -32.39
CA ASN A 293 -9.20 6.04 -33.15
C ASN A 293 -7.98 5.54 -32.36
N GLY A 294 -7.55 4.29 -32.64
CA GLY A 294 -6.64 3.49 -31.81
C GLY A 294 -5.30 4.12 -31.41
N VAL A 295 -4.88 5.21 -32.06
CA VAL A 295 -3.68 5.99 -31.69
C VAL A 295 -3.87 6.84 -30.42
N MET A 296 -5.10 7.27 -30.11
CA MET A 296 -5.40 8.20 -28.99
C MET A 296 -5.84 7.51 -27.68
N ARG A 297 -6.16 6.20 -27.72
CA ARG A 297 -6.59 5.42 -26.55
C ARG A 297 -5.52 5.19 -25.47
N PRO A 298 -4.23 4.94 -25.79
CA PRO A 298 -3.19 4.74 -24.79
C PRO A 298 -2.91 5.99 -23.96
N PHE A 299 -3.01 7.18 -24.57
CA PHE A 299 -2.69 8.46 -23.93
C PHE A 299 -3.76 8.92 -22.92
N LYS A 300 -5.05 8.65 -23.16
CA LYS A 300 -6.09 8.91 -22.14
C LYS A 300 -5.98 7.93 -20.95
N LYS A 301 -5.47 6.71 -21.16
CA LYS A 301 -5.21 5.75 -20.08
C LYS A 301 -4.05 6.21 -19.18
N ALA A 302 -3.05 6.88 -19.73
CA ALA A 302 -2.04 7.58 -18.95
C ALA A 302 -2.65 8.73 -18.15
N ILE A 303 -3.56 9.51 -18.73
CA ILE A 303 -4.22 10.64 -18.05
C ILE A 303 -5.26 10.20 -17.00
N HIS A 304 -5.98 9.08 -17.18
CA HIS A 304 -6.95 8.55 -16.21
C HIS A 304 -6.34 7.62 -15.14
N LEU A 305 -5.02 7.38 -15.20
CA LEU A 305 -4.24 6.82 -14.09
C LEU A 305 -3.60 7.93 -13.24
N HIS A 306 -4.00 9.20 -13.43
CA HIS A 306 -3.56 10.38 -12.66
C HIS A 306 -4.73 11.10 -12.02
#